data_AF-A0A951P5K1-F1
#
_entry.id   AF-A0A951P5K1-F1
#
_cell.length_a   1.000
_cell.length_b   1.000
_cell.length_c   1.000
_cell.angle_alpha   90.00
_cell.angle_beta   90.00
_cell.angle_gamma   90.00
#
_symmetry.space_group_name_H-M   'P 1'
#
loop_
_entity.id
_entity.type
_entity.pdbx_description
1 polymer ?
#
loop_
_entity_poly.entity_id
_entity_poly.type
_entity_poly.pdbx_seq_one_letter_code
_entity_poly.pdbx_strand_id
1 'polypeptide(L)'
;MQFQNLTLSIALTALAVVTQQHIATASPASTSYASTRYDVLLQQLGLEPTQPQLNQSQVTQTQTIQTQLQKSTATNQAGQTFFSHPPTLIRVASSQRGVSTPSTYEFTLIVPQDAGQPLKAVTITHAENVETIKFNVSDSKAYIGSHLTADSEIRLASIGGDQPAISGQGTIVFDQPVSPGSTVTIALSAQKNPASSGIYLFGVTAYPDGENGLGQFLGYRRIHFSGNSN
;
A
#
# COMPACT_ATOMS: atom_id res chain seq x y z
N MET A 1 -58.83 38.54 -21.84
CA MET A 1 -59.22 38.34 -20.43
C MET A 1 -57.94 38.09 -19.63
N GLN A 2 -57.72 38.81 -18.54
CA GLN A 2 -56.61 38.54 -17.59
C GLN A 2 -57.04 37.52 -16.53
N PHE A 3 -56.05 36.92 -15.84
CA PHE A 3 -55.99 36.46 -14.43
C PHE A 3 -54.98 35.29 -14.36
N GLN A 4 -54.15 35.08 -13.33
CA GLN A 4 -53.45 35.97 -12.39
C GLN A 4 -52.25 35.17 -11.81
N ASN A 5 -51.27 35.83 -11.16
CA ASN A 5 -50.04 35.19 -10.67
C ASN A 5 -50.25 34.31 -9.42
N LEU A 6 -49.35 33.34 -9.17
CA LEU A 6 -48.66 33.25 -7.87
C LEU A 6 -47.33 32.49 -7.94
N THR A 7 -46.49 32.68 -6.92
CA THR A 7 -45.03 32.47 -6.92
C THR A 7 -44.61 31.37 -5.94
N LEU A 8 -43.46 30.72 -6.18
CA LEU A 8 -42.60 30.29 -5.08
C LEU A 8 -41.11 30.31 -5.47
N SER A 9 -40.32 31.08 -4.72
CA SER A 9 -38.84 30.96 -4.64
C SER A 9 -38.51 29.90 -3.57
N ILE A 10 -37.30 29.37 -3.37
CA ILE A 10 -35.98 30.02 -3.25
C ILE A 10 -34.89 29.00 -3.62
N ALA A 11 -33.85 29.45 -4.31
CA ALA A 11 -32.58 28.73 -4.43
C ALA A 11 -31.60 29.22 -3.35
N LEU A 12 -30.75 28.34 -2.82
CA LEU A 12 -29.57 28.77 -2.06
C LEU A 12 -28.34 27.93 -2.43
N THR A 13 -27.63 28.40 -3.44
CA THR A 13 -26.30 27.91 -3.81
C THR A 13 -25.26 28.61 -2.94
N ALA A 14 -24.50 27.88 -2.14
CA ALA A 14 -23.35 28.43 -1.41
C ALA A 14 -22.04 28.09 -2.13
N LEU A 15 -21.51 29.04 -2.89
CA LEU A 15 -20.09 29.00 -3.29
C LEU A 15 -19.24 29.46 -2.11
N ALA A 16 -18.29 28.62 -1.68
CA ALA A 16 -17.20 29.04 -0.80
C ALA A 16 -15.95 29.30 -1.65
N VAL A 17 -15.65 30.58 -1.90
CA VAL A 17 -14.37 30.99 -2.51
C VAL A 17 -13.31 30.99 -1.43
N VAL A 18 -12.24 30.21 -1.61
CA VAL A 18 -11.05 30.25 -0.75
C VAL A 18 -9.94 31.02 -1.46
N THR A 19 -9.56 32.16 -0.89
CA THR A 19 -8.30 32.85 -1.19
C THR A 19 -7.45 32.89 0.08
N GLN A 20 -6.20 32.44 -0.02
CA GLN A 20 -5.19 32.63 1.02
C GLN A 20 -3.96 33.30 0.40
N GLN A 21 -3.34 34.23 1.14
CA GLN A 21 -2.14 34.96 0.73
C GLN A 21 -0.99 34.77 1.73
N HIS A 22 0.25 34.77 1.23
CA HIS A 22 1.53 34.69 1.94
C HIS A 22 1.95 36.05 2.56
N ILE A 23 2.88 36.20 3.51
CA ILE A 23 3.82 35.29 4.23
C ILE A 23 4.07 35.89 5.65
N ALA A 24 4.57 35.20 6.69
CA ALA A 24 6.00 34.92 6.93
C ALA A 24 6.30 34.15 8.25
N THR A 25 7.58 33.80 8.43
CA THR A 25 8.42 33.66 9.67
C THR A 25 7.80 33.95 11.05
N ALA A 26 8.04 33.16 12.12
CA ALA A 26 9.36 32.69 12.59
C ALA A 26 9.28 31.48 13.57
N SER A 27 10.43 30.83 13.80
CA SER A 27 10.67 29.84 14.88
C SER A 27 11.55 30.51 15.97
N PRO A 28 11.57 30.07 17.26
CA PRO A 28 12.20 28.80 17.62
C PRO A 28 11.54 28.00 18.77
N ALA A 29 12.12 26.84 19.09
CA ALA A 29 11.76 25.98 20.22
C ALA A 29 12.21 26.55 21.59
N SER A 30 11.57 26.12 22.69
CA SER A 30 12.24 25.52 23.88
C SER A 30 11.27 25.17 25.01
N THR A 31 11.63 24.14 25.79
CA THR A 31 10.98 23.68 27.03
C THR A 31 11.11 24.72 28.17
N SER A 32 10.13 24.75 29.08
CA SER A 32 10.33 25.35 30.41
C SER A 32 9.47 24.65 31.48
N TYR A 33 9.98 24.65 32.71
CA TYR A 33 9.52 23.86 33.85
C TYR A 33 8.49 24.58 34.73
N ALA A 34 7.90 23.79 35.62
CA ALA A 34 6.97 24.13 36.70
C ALA A 34 7.08 25.53 37.34
N SER A 35 5.91 26.08 37.71
CA SER A 35 5.79 27.18 38.66
C SER A 35 4.69 26.91 39.69
N THR A 36 4.98 26.04 40.66
CA THR A 36 4.13 25.83 41.84
C THR A 36 4.41 26.92 42.87
N ARG A 37 3.58 27.98 42.93
CA ARG A 37 3.53 28.89 44.12
C ARG A 37 2.37 29.89 44.20
N TYR A 38 1.42 29.92 43.27
CA TYR A 38 0.26 30.83 43.34
C TYR A 38 -1.01 30.21 43.93
N ASP A 39 -1.23 28.89 43.79
CA ASP A 39 -2.48 28.24 44.20
C ASP A 39 -2.74 28.27 45.72
N VAL A 40 -1.69 28.33 46.53
CA VAL A 40 -1.77 28.21 48.00
C VAL A 40 -2.28 29.50 48.67
N LEU A 41 -2.27 30.64 47.99
CA LEU A 41 -2.69 31.94 48.56
C LEU A 41 -4.19 32.24 48.42
N LEU A 42 -4.93 31.51 47.59
CA LEU A 42 -6.36 31.77 47.36
C LEU A 42 -7.29 31.01 48.32
N GLN A 43 -6.81 29.95 48.99
CA GLN A 43 -7.63 29.13 49.90
C GLN A 43 -7.90 29.79 51.26
N GLN A 44 -7.30 30.94 51.56
CA GLN A 44 -7.36 31.57 52.89
C GLN A 44 -8.31 32.79 52.97
N LEU A 45 -9.02 33.11 51.88
CA LEU A 45 -9.95 34.25 51.79
C LEU A 45 -11.44 33.87 51.63
N GLY A 46 -11.77 32.58 51.54
CA GLY A 46 -13.18 32.13 51.53
C GLY A 46 -14.00 32.57 50.30
N LEU A 47 -13.35 33.01 49.23
CA LEU A 47 -14.00 33.39 47.98
C LEU A 47 -14.03 32.18 47.03
N GLU A 48 -15.17 31.50 46.94
CA GLU A 48 -15.37 30.50 45.88
C GLU A 48 -15.38 31.20 44.51
N PRO A 49 -14.50 30.81 43.56
CA PRO A 49 -14.71 31.17 42.16
C PRO A 49 -15.91 30.36 41.63
N THR A 50 -16.99 31.04 41.23
CA THR A 50 -18.15 30.39 40.63
C THR A 50 -17.74 29.71 39.32
N GLN A 51 -17.48 28.40 39.39
CA GLN A 51 -16.98 27.64 38.26
C GLN A 51 -18.13 27.43 37.25
N PRO A 52 -18.00 27.85 35.98
CA PRO A 52 -18.99 27.50 34.97
C PRO A 52 -19.03 25.99 34.83
N GLN A 53 -20.19 25.37 35.05
CA GLN A 53 -20.38 23.95 34.76
C GLN A 53 -20.23 23.72 33.25
N LEU A 54 -19.03 23.33 32.83
CA LEU A 54 -18.82 22.73 31.52
C LEU A 54 -19.66 21.47 31.44
N ASN A 55 -20.67 21.52 30.58
CA ASN A 55 -21.68 20.48 30.43
C ASN A 55 -21.01 19.21 29.88
N GLN A 56 -20.76 18.22 30.75
CA GLN A 56 -19.90 17.06 30.44
C GLN A 56 -20.41 16.24 29.24
N SER A 57 -21.68 16.37 28.89
CA SER A 57 -22.31 15.78 27.70
C SER A 57 -21.74 16.25 26.34
N GLN A 58 -20.99 17.36 26.29
CA GLN A 58 -20.37 17.88 25.06
C GLN A 58 -18.89 17.49 24.89
N VAL A 59 -18.18 17.14 25.96
CA VAL A 59 -16.77 16.72 25.88
C VAL A 59 -16.65 15.31 25.27
N THR A 60 -17.66 14.46 25.47
CA THR A 60 -17.72 13.09 24.94
C THR A 60 -18.02 13.02 23.42
N GLN A 61 -18.49 14.12 22.80
CA GLN A 61 -18.89 14.12 21.38
C GLN A 61 -17.83 14.68 20.42
N THR A 62 -16.78 15.33 20.93
CA THR A 62 -15.65 15.80 20.11
C THR A 62 -14.47 14.83 20.06
N GLN A 63 -14.39 13.88 21.01
CA GLN A 63 -13.31 12.88 21.04
C GLN A 63 -13.60 11.60 20.24
N THR A 64 -14.85 11.37 19.79
CA THR A 64 -15.20 10.20 18.95
C THR A 64 -14.90 10.41 17.45
N ILE A 65 -14.60 11.64 17.01
CA ILE A 65 -14.34 11.95 15.59
C ILE A 65 -12.83 11.89 15.26
N GLN A 66 -11.93 11.98 16.26
CA GLN A 66 -10.48 11.98 16.05
C GLN A 66 -9.81 10.59 16.14
N THR A 67 -10.53 9.55 16.56
CA THR A 67 -10.01 8.17 16.64
C THR A 67 -10.46 7.27 15.47
N GLN A 68 -11.28 7.78 14.55
CA GLN A 68 -11.36 7.20 13.22
C GLN A 68 -10.29 7.82 12.33
N LEU A 69 -9.06 7.33 12.46
CA LEU A 69 -8.13 7.36 11.33
C LEU A 69 -8.73 6.47 10.25
N GLN A 70 -9.62 7.05 9.44
CA GLN A 70 -10.24 6.36 8.32
C GLN A 70 -9.14 5.95 7.36
N LYS A 71 -8.70 4.69 7.47
CA LYS A 71 -8.01 3.97 6.41
C LYS A 71 -9.02 3.90 5.27
N SER A 72 -9.04 4.93 4.43
CA SER A 72 -9.88 5.03 3.26
C SER A 72 -9.50 3.90 2.33
N THR A 73 -10.27 2.81 2.40
CA THR A 73 -10.15 1.69 1.47
C THR A 73 -10.40 2.23 0.08
N ALA A 74 -9.34 2.37 -0.70
CA ALA A 74 -9.41 2.85 -2.07
C ALA A 74 -10.23 1.84 -2.89
N THR A 75 -11.45 2.25 -3.23
CA THR A 75 -12.43 1.51 -4.03
C THR A 75 -12.99 2.41 -5.14
N ASN A 76 -13.15 1.86 -6.33
CA ASN A 76 -13.73 2.60 -7.46
C ASN A 76 -15.28 2.61 -7.38
N GLN A 77 -15.93 3.31 -8.32
CA GLN A 77 -17.41 3.38 -8.39
C GLN A 77 -18.09 2.01 -8.62
N ALA A 78 -17.34 0.99 -9.03
CA ALA A 78 -17.81 -0.39 -9.19
C ALA A 78 -17.44 -1.29 -7.98
N GLY A 79 -17.00 -0.70 -6.86
CA GLY A 79 -16.63 -1.41 -5.63
C GLY A 79 -15.24 -2.08 -5.66
N GLN A 80 -14.52 -2.04 -6.79
CA GLN A 80 -13.24 -2.72 -6.93
C GLN A 80 -12.15 -2.00 -6.15
N THR A 81 -11.34 -2.75 -5.40
CA THR A 81 -10.19 -2.21 -4.68
C THR A 81 -9.04 -1.83 -5.62
N PHE A 82 -8.28 -0.79 -5.28
CA PHE A 82 -7.09 -0.34 -6.02
C PHE A 82 -6.02 0.23 -5.08
N PHE A 83 -4.77 0.33 -5.53
CA PHE A 83 -3.73 1.03 -4.76
C PHE A 83 -3.80 2.54 -4.97
N SER A 84 -3.85 3.33 -3.89
CA SER A 84 -3.70 4.79 -3.97
C SER A 84 -2.30 5.18 -4.45
N HIS A 85 -1.28 4.52 -3.89
CA HIS A 85 0.09 4.57 -4.37
C HIS A 85 0.58 3.13 -4.60
N PRO A 86 0.89 2.74 -5.84
CA PRO A 86 1.15 1.34 -6.13
C PRO A 86 2.50 0.87 -5.58
N PRO A 87 2.65 -0.44 -5.28
CA PRO A 87 3.94 -1.03 -4.98
C PRO A 87 4.97 -0.75 -6.08
N THR A 88 6.25 -0.71 -5.73
CA THR A 88 7.34 -0.49 -6.70
C THR A 88 8.26 -1.70 -6.77
N LEU A 89 8.60 -2.14 -7.98
CA LEU A 89 9.52 -3.24 -8.23
C LEU A 89 10.97 -2.72 -8.21
N ILE A 90 11.70 -2.97 -7.12
CA ILE A 90 13.05 -2.41 -6.91
C ILE A 90 14.17 -3.32 -7.38
N ARG A 91 14.00 -4.65 -7.35
CA ARG A 91 15.03 -5.62 -7.77
C ARG A 91 14.41 -6.85 -8.42
N VAL A 92 15.08 -7.35 -9.47
CA VAL A 92 14.92 -8.72 -9.95
C VAL A 92 16.29 -9.38 -10.05
N ALA A 93 16.39 -10.63 -9.60
CA ALA A 93 17.60 -11.44 -9.67
C ALA A 93 17.27 -12.92 -9.91
N SER A 94 18.30 -13.72 -10.14
CA SER A 94 18.22 -15.17 -10.29
C SER A 94 19.40 -15.78 -9.52
N SER A 95 19.15 -16.85 -8.75
CA SER A 95 20.18 -17.55 -7.97
C SER A 95 21.22 -18.20 -8.87
N GLN A 96 20.83 -18.68 -10.05
CA GLN A 96 21.72 -19.18 -11.09
C GLN A 96 21.61 -18.37 -12.39
N ARG A 97 22.73 -18.16 -13.09
CA ARG A 97 22.77 -17.46 -14.39
C ARG A 97 23.07 -18.34 -15.59
N GLY A 98 23.56 -19.57 -15.38
CA GLY A 98 23.85 -20.52 -16.45
C GLY A 98 22.57 -20.98 -17.17
N VAL A 99 22.63 -21.12 -18.49
CA VAL A 99 21.54 -21.69 -19.29
C VAL A 99 21.14 -23.10 -18.84
N SER A 100 19.87 -23.47 -19.05
CA SER A 100 19.27 -24.78 -18.69
C SER A 100 19.44 -25.24 -17.23
N THR A 101 19.87 -24.36 -16.31
CA THR A 101 20.13 -24.70 -14.90
C THR A 101 18.88 -24.40 -14.04
N PRO A 102 18.44 -25.29 -13.13
CA PRO A 102 17.42 -24.99 -12.11
C PRO A 102 17.75 -23.72 -11.33
N SER A 103 16.75 -22.88 -11.06
CA SER A 103 17.00 -21.57 -10.45
C SER A 103 15.80 -21.02 -9.68
N THR A 104 16.07 -20.08 -8.79
CA THR A 104 15.06 -19.30 -8.08
C THR A 104 15.19 -17.85 -8.50
N TYR A 105 14.10 -17.24 -8.95
CA TYR A 105 14.06 -15.84 -9.35
C TYR A 105 13.48 -14.98 -8.23
N GLU A 106 14.21 -13.96 -7.84
CA GLU A 106 13.83 -13.08 -6.75
C GLU A 106 13.24 -11.79 -7.28
N PHE A 107 12.05 -11.42 -6.82
CA PHE A 107 11.37 -10.17 -7.13
C PHE A 107 11.17 -9.40 -5.83
N THR A 108 11.88 -8.29 -5.64
CA THR A 108 11.75 -7.45 -4.43
C THR A 108 10.91 -6.22 -4.73
N LEU A 109 9.83 -6.08 -3.98
CA LEU A 109 8.87 -4.98 -4.08
C LEU A 109 8.86 -4.17 -2.77
N ILE A 110 8.68 -2.85 -2.88
CA ILE A 110 8.29 -1.99 -1.76
C ILE A 110 6.78 -1.70 -1.89
N VAL A 111 6.01 -2.01 -0.86
CA VAL A 111 4.63 -1.50 -0.70
C VAL A 111 4.72 -0.18 0.07
N PRO A 112 4.39 0.98 -0.52
CA PRO A 112 4.55 2.26 0.18
C PRO A 112 3.59 2.37 1.38
N GLN A 113 3.88 3.25 2.35
CA GLN A 113 3.06 3.40 3.56
C GLN A 113 1.64 3.92 3.26
N ASP A 114 1.52 4.76 2.24
CA ASP A 114 0.31 5.37 1.71
C ASP A 114 -0.28 4.62 0.52
N ALA A 115 -0.03 3.30 0.43
CA ALA A 115 -0.55 2.44 -0.65
C ALA A 115 -2.08 2.36 -0.72
N GLY A 116 -2.80 2.80 0.33
CA GLY A 116 -4.25 2.69 0.49
C GLY A 116 -4.72 1.27 0.82
N GLN A 117 -4.22 0.27 0.09
CA GLN A 117 -4.54 -1.15 0.28
C GLN A 117 -3.29 -2.01 0.54
N PRO A 118 -3.41 -3.11 1.32
CA PRO A 118 -2.39 -4.16 1.39
C PRO A 118 -2.19 -4.86 0.04
N LEU A 119 -1.03 -5.48 -0.15
CA LEU A 119 -0.72 -6.29 -1.33
C LEU A 119 -1.16 -7.75 -1.09
N LYS A 120 -2.14 -8.24 -1.86
CA LYS A 120 -2.69 -9.61 -1.73
C LYS A 120 -2.02 -10.62 -2.67
N ALA A 121 -1.72 -10.22 -3.89
CA ALA A 121 -1.11 -11.11 -4.88
C ALA A 121 -0.15 -10.38 -5.83
N VAL A 122 0.77 -11.13 -6.41
CA VAL A 122 1.69 -10.67 -7.46
C VAL A 122 1.73 -11.70 -8.58
N THR A 123 1.41 -11.26 -9.80
CA THR A 123 1.64 -12.02 -11.02
C THR A 123 2.99 -11.64 -11.60
N ILE A 124 3.84 -12.64 -11.83
CA ILE A 124 5.06 -12.52 -12.62
C ILE A 124 4.80 -13.11 -13.99
N THR A 125 5.00 -12.33 -15.05
CA THR A 125 4.86 -12.78 -16.44
C THR A 125 6.19 -12.61 -17.16
N HIS A 126 6.76 -13.70 -17.65
CA HIS A 126 7.84 -13.67 -18.62
C HIS A 126 7.30 -13.11 -19.95
N ALA A 127 7.92 -12.05 -20.47
CA ALA A 127 7.54 -11.48 -21.76
C ALA A 127 7.76 -12.50 -22.90
N GLU A 128 7.01 -12.37 -23.99
CA GLU A 128 7.18 -13.28 -25.13
C GLU A 128 8.62 -13.25 -25.67
N ASN A 129 9.19 -14.44 -25.88
CA ASN A 129 10.57 -14.65 -26.27
C ASN A 129 10.67 -16.02 -26.98
N VAL A 130 11.85 -16.37 -27.50
CA VAL A 130 12.12 -17.65 -28.19
C VAL A 130 11.80 -18.88 -27.32
N GLU A 131 11.89 -18.74 -25.99
CA GLU A 131 11.62 -19.81 -25.03
C GLU A 131 10.74 -19.32 -23.87
N THR A 132 9.76 -20.13 -23.48
CA THR A 132 8.93 -19.87 -22.30
C THR A 132 9.49 -20.55 -21.06
N ILE A 133 9.76 -19.77 -20.01
CA ILE A 133 10.23 -20.28 -18.72
C ILE A 133 9.07 -20.91 -17.95
N LYS A 134 9.28 -22.13 -17.43
CA LYS A 134 8.30 -22.84 -16.58
C LYS A 134 8.58 -22.57 -15.11
N PHE A 135 7.67 -21.88 -14.45
CA PHE A 135 7.71 -21.65 -13.01
C PHE A 135 7.12 -22.83 -12.24
N ASN A 136 7.60 -23.05 -11.01
CA ASN A 136 6.99 -23.96 -10.06
C ASN A 136 6.48 -23.17 -8.84
N VAL A 137 5.20 -22.82 -8.84
CA VAL A 137 4.61 -22.00 -7.76
C VAL A 137 4.52 -22.76 -6.43
N SER A 138 4.37 -24.09 -6.43
CA SER A 138 4.32 -24.87 -5.17
C SER A 138 5.62 -24.83 -4.37
N ASP A 139 6.75 -24.70 -5.08
CA ASP A 139 8.09 -24.67 -4.49
C ASP A 139 8.60 -23.23 -4.28
N SER A 140 7.72 -22.24 -4.49
CA SER A 140 8.03 -20.82 -4.35
C SER A 140 7.77 -20.34 -2.93
N LYS A 141 8.47 -19.27 -2.54
CA LYS A 141 8.41 -18.68 -1.20
C LYS A 141 8.32 -17.16 -1.28
N ALA A 142 7.99 -16.51 -0.18
CA ALA A 142 8.17 -15.07 -0.03
C ALA A 142 8.65 -14.73 1.38
N TYR A 143 9.28 -13.56 1.54
CA TYR A 143 9.87 -13.11 2.80
C TYR A 143 9.63 -11.61 2.99
N ILE A 144 9.45 -11.18 4.24
CA ILE A 144 9.54 -9.76 4.58
C ILE A 144 11.01 -9.32 4.54
N GLY A 145 11.26 -8.15 3.95
CA GLY A 145 12.59 -7.57 3.77
C GLY A 145 13.15 -7.74 2.36
N SER A 146 14.44 -7.42 2.22
CA SER A 146 15.26 -7.68 1.03
C SER A 146 16.02 -9.00 1.18
N HIS A 147 16.65 -9.52 0.11
CA HIS A 147 17.51 -10.71 0.19
C HIS A 147 18.59 -10.65 1.31
N LEU A 148 19.09 -9.46 1.67
CA LEU A 148 20.09 -9.29 2.74
C LEU A 148 19.48 -9.14 4.15
N THR A 149 18.17 -8.97 4.24
CA THR A 149 17.42 -8.67 5.47
C THR A 149 16.12 -9.49 5.51
N ALA A 150 16.15 -10.71 4.97
CA ALA A 150 15.00 -11.57 4.80
C ALA A 150 14.75 -12.31 6.13
N ASP A 151 13.96 -11.69 7.01
CA ASP A 151 13.81 -12.17 8.39
C ASP A 151 12.78 -13.30 8.51
N SER A 152 11.61 -13.13 7.89
CA SER A 152 10.43 -13.99 8.12
C SER A 152 9.79 -14.43 6.82
N GLU A 153 9.65 -15.75 6.65
CA GLU A 153 8.92 -16.36 5.55
C GLU A 153 7.41 -16.07 5.68
N ILE A 154 6.83 -15.53 4.60
CA ILE A 154 5.41 -15.26 4.46
C ILE A 154 4.77 -16.50 3.85
N ARG A 155 3.75 -17.05 4.51
CA ARG A 155 2.99 -18.16 3.95
C ARG A 155 2.26 -17.72 2.68
N LEU A 156 2.35 -18.56 1.65
CA LEU A 156 1.65 -18.38 0.40
C LEU A 156 0.36 -19.19 0.43
N ALA A 157 -0.73 -18.59 -0.05
CA ALA A 157 -1.98 -19.29 -0.18
C ALA A 157 -1.87 -20.38 -1.24
N SER A 158 -2.43 -21.55 -0.94
CA SER A 158 -2.64 -22.60 -1.92
C SER A 158 -3.61 -22.09 -2.99
N ILE A 159 -3.07 -21.72 -4.15
CA ILE A 159 -3.85 -21.37 -5.35
C ILE A 159 -4.54 -22.63 -5.89
N GLY A 160 -5.73 -22.91 -5.35
CA GLY A 160 -6.57 -24.03 -5.74
C GLY A 160 -7.53 -23.69 -6.88
N GLY A 161 -7.68 -24.62 -7.82
CA GLY A 161 -8.62 -24.57 -8.95
C GLY A 161 -8.06 -25.27 -10.18
N ASP A 162 -8.93 -25.80 -11.04
CA ASP A 162 -8.54 -26.49 -12.29
C ASP A 162 -7.99 -25.54 -13.38
N GLN A 163 -7.69 -24.29 -13.02
CA GLN A 163 -7.15 -23.28 -13.92
C GLN A 163 -5.75 -23.73 -14.38
N PRO A 164 -5.52 -24.02 -15.67
CA PRO A 164 -4.22 -24.51 -16.11
C PRO A 164 -3.13 -23.47 -15.83
N ALA A 165 -1.99 -23.92 -15.30
CA ALA A 165 -0.84 -23.06 -15.12
C ALA A 165 -0.43 -22.44 -16.47
N ILE A 166 -0.62 -21.12 -16.60
CA ILE A 166 -0.30 -20.39 -17.83
C ILE A 166 1.21 -20.40 -17.99
N SER A 167 1.69 -21.04 -19.06
CA SER A 167 3.13 -21.18 -19.33
C SER A 167 3.78 -19.80 -19.44
N GLY A 168 4.86 -19.57 -18.70
CA GLY A 168 5.51 -18.25 -18.64
C GLY A 168 4.90 -17.29 -17.62
N GLN A 169 3.90 -17.69 -16.85
CA GLN A 169 3.27 -16.87 -15.80
C GLN A 169 3.26 -17.62 -14.45
N GLY A 170 3.54 -16.90 -13.37
CA GLY A 170 3.45 -17.39 -12.00
C GLY A 170 2.71 -16.38 -11.14
N THR A 171 1.56 -16.77 -10.60
CA THR A 171 0.78 -15.94 -9.67
C THR A 171 1.05 -16.37 -8.24
N ILE A 172 1.61 -15.47 -7.45
CA ILE A 172 1.87 -15.66 -6.02
C ILE A 172 0.77 -14.95 -5.24
N VAL A 173 0.04 -15.69 -4.41
CA VAL A 173 -0.97 -15.13 -3.49
C VAL A 173 -0.45 -15.27 -2.07
N PHE A 174 -0.45 -14.21 -1.29
CA PHE A 174 -0.06 -14.26 0.11
C PHE A 174 -1.25 -14.74 0.96
N ASP A 175 -1.04 -15.64 1.92
CA ASP A 175 -2.11 -16.06 2.86
C ASP A 175 -2.66 -14.83 3.58
N GLN A 176 -1.77 -14.15 4.30
CA GLN A 176 -2.01 -12.84 4.88
C GLN A 176 -1.52 -11.75 3.91
N PRO A 177 -2.34 -10.74 3.57
CA PRO A 177 -1.91 -9.64 2.72
C PRO A 177 -0.70 -8.90 3.32
N VAL A 178 0.24 -8.49 2.47
CA VAL A 178 1.42 -7.73 2.88
C VAL A 178 1.03 -6.27 3.15
N SER A 179 1.26 -5.81 4.39
CA SER A 179 0.84 -4.48 4.83
C SER A 179 1.59 -3.33 4.13
N PRO A 180 0.94 -2.17 3.94
CA PRO A 180 1.60 -0.93 3.55
C PRO A 180 2.84 -0.61 4.41
N GLY A 181 3.87 -0.04 3.78
CA GLY A 181 5.17 0.24 4.41
C GLY A 181 6.16 -0.93 4.43
N SER A 182 5.77 -2.11 3.95
CA SER A 182 6.62 -3.30 3.94
C SER A 182 7.49 -3.39 2.68
N THR A 183 8.70 -3.92 2.83
CA THR A 183 9.44 -4.53 1.70
C THR A 183 9.16 -6.03 1.69
N VAL A 184 8.95 -6.62 0.52
CA VAL A 184 8.74 -8.07 0.33
C VAL A 184 9.61 -8.59 -0.80
N THR A 185 10.27 -9.72 -0.59
CA THR A 185 10.97 -10.48 -1.63
C THR A 185 10.22 -11.77 -1.92
N ILE A 186 9.81 -11.95 -3.18
CA ILE A 186 9.20 -13.19 -3.69
C ILE A 186 10.32 -14.02 -4.33
N ALA A 187 10.49 -15.26 -3.88
CA ALA A 187 11.41 -16.24 -4.43
C ALA A 187 10.63 -17.26 -5.27
N LEU A 188 10.46 -16.95 -6.55
CA LEU A 188 9.74 -17.76 -7.53
C LEU A 188 10.64 -18.87 -8.07
N SER A 189 10.30 -20.13 -7.80
CA SER A 189 11.04 -21.28 -8.33
C SER A 189 10.82 -21.43 -9.84
N ALA A 190 11.88 -21.70 -10.59
CA ALA A 190 11.84 -22.01 -12.02
C ALA A 190 12.48 -23.38 -12.27
N GLN A 191 11.79 -24.23 -13.05
CA GLN A 191 12.26 -25.60 -13.35
C GLN A 191 13.68 -25.58 -13.93
N LYS A 192 13.94 -24.60 -14.82
CA LYS A 192 15.27 -24.22 -15.28
C LYS A 192 15.26 -22.84 -15.93
N ASN A 193 16.43 -22.22 -15.97
CA ASN A 193 16.76 -21.10 -16.86
C ASN A 193 16.54 -21.50 -18.33
N PRO A 194 16.34 -20.53 -19.24
CA PRO A 194 16.31 -20.75 -20.69
C PRO A 194 17.54 -21.52 -21.19
N ALA A 195 17.38 -22.27 -22.29
CA ALA A 195 18.48 -22.94 -22.97
C ALA A 195 19.37 -21.95 -23.77
N SER A 196 18.79 -20.88 -24.28
CA SER A 196 19.48 -19.81 -24.97
C SER A 196 20.00 -18.75 -23.99
N SER A 197 21.23 -18.27 -24.22
CA SER A 197 21.78 -17.14 -23.49
C SER A 197 21.17 -15.82 -23.97
N GLY A 198 20.98 -14.86 -23.08
CA GLY A 198 20.48 -13.53 -23.47
C GLY A 198 19.76 -12.79 -22.37
N ILE A 199 19.08 -11.71 -22.76
CA ILE A 199 18.30 -10.85 -21.87
C ILE A 199 16.83 -11.28 -21.92
N TYR A 200 16.29 -11.64 -20.77
CA TYR A 200 14.91 -12.08 -20.59
C TYR A 200 14.18 -11.06 -19.72
N LEU A 201 12.98 -10.66 -20.16
CA LEU A 201 12.18 -9.63 -19.49
C LEU A 201 11.05 -10.27 -18.68
N PHE A 202 10.87 -9.78 -17.45
CA PHE A 202 9.82 -10.20 -16.55
C PHE A 202 8.99 -8.97 -16.17
N GLY A 203 7.73 -9.01 -16.57
CA GLY A 203 6.70 -8.06 -16.15
C GLY A 203 6.14 -8.50 -14.80
N VAL A 204 5.79 -7.53 -13.95
CA VAL A 204 5.20 -7.80 -12.64
C VAL A 204 3.93 -7.00 -12.48
N THR A 205 2.83 -7.65 -12.07
CA THR A 205 1.56 -7.02 -11.76
C THR A 205 1.21 -7.29 -10.30
N ALA A 206 1.00 -6.24 -9.51
CA ALA A 206 0.58 -6.33 -8.12
C ALA A 206 -0.94 -6.15 -7.99
N TYR A 207 -1.57 -6.87 -7.07
CA TYR A 207 -3.01 -6.83 -6.83
C TYR A 207 -3.30 -6.47 -5.36
N PRO A 208 -4.18 -5.49 -5.09
CA PRO A 208 -4.56 -5.11 -3.74
C PRO A 208 -5.42 -6.20 -3.08
N ASP A 209 -5.54 -6.11 -1.76
CA ASP A 209 -6.52 -6.89 -1.00
C ASP A 209 -7.94 -6.32 -1.13
N GLY A 210 -8.93 -7.22 -1.06
CA GLY A 210 -10.37 -6.93 -1.19
C GLY A 210 -11.00 -7.34 -2.53
N GLU A 211 -12.27 -7.00 -2.71
CA GLU A 211 -13.07 -7.48 -3.84
C GLU A 211 -12.56 -6.95 -5.19
N ASN A 212 -12.49 -7.86 -6.18
CA ASN A 212 -12.18 -7.61 -7.59
C ASN A 212 -10.98 -6.66 -7.82
N GLY A 213 -9.95 -6.81 -6.98
CA GLY A 213 -8.80 -5.91 -6.90
C GLY A 213 -8.11 -5.64 -8.24
N LEU A 214 -8.01 -4.36 -8.59
CA LEU A 214 -7.42 -3.91 -9.85
C LEU A 214 -5.91 -4.13 -9.84
N GLY A 215 -5.44 -5.01 -10.73
CA GLY A 215 -4.02 -5.30 -10.91
C GLY A 215 -3.26 -4.12 -11.52
N GLN A 216 -2.26 -3.63 -10.81
CA GLN A 216 -1.34 -2.59 -11.28
C GLN A 216 -0.07 -3.20 -11.86
N PHE A 217 0.22 -2.92 -13.13
CA PHE A 217 1.50 -3.29 -13.74
C PHE A 217 2.62 -2.39 -13.21
N LEU A 218 3.70 -3.01 -12.73
CA LEU A 218 4.87 -2.37 -12.10
C LEU A 218 6.04 -2.17 -13.07
N GLY A 219 5.85 -2.52 -14.35
CA GLY A 219 6.88 -2.47 -15.38
C GLY A 219 7.68 -3.77 -15.52
N TYR A 220 8.66 -3.72 -16.42
CA TYR A 220 9.58 -4.82 -16.69
C TYR A 220 10.89 -4.69 -15.91
N ARG A 221 11.49 -5.83 -15.58
CA ARG A 221 12.91 -5.96 -15.20
C ARG A 221 13.56 -7.09 -15.99
N ARG A 222 14.89 -7.07 -16.05
CA ARG A 222 15.68 -7.97 -16.89
C ARG A 222 16.55 -8.92 -16.08
N ILE A 223 16.63 -10.17 -16.52
CA ILE A 223 17.68 -11.11 -16.11
C ILE A 223 18.53 -11.41 -17.35
N HIS A 224 19.85 -11.38 -17.20
CA HIS A 224 20.78 -11.87 -18.21
C HIS A 224 21.19 -13.29 -17.82
N PHE A 225 20.89 -14.26 -18.68
CA PHE A 225 21.37 -15.63 -18.59
C PHE A 225 22.58 -15.81 -19.51
N SER A 226 23.65 -16.37 -18.96
CA SER A 226 24.92 -16.56 -19.63
C SER A 226 25.02 -17.98 -20.18
N GLY A 227 25.50 -18.11 -21.41
CA GLY A 227 25.87 -19.42 -21.96
C GLY A 227 27.04 -19.99 -21.17
N ASN A 228 27.13 -21.32 -21.09
CA ASN A 228 28.33 -21.96 -20.53
C ASN A 228 29.51 -21.64 -21.44
N SER A 229 30.52 -20.97 -20.88
CA SER A 229 31.85 -20.88 -21.50
C SER A 229 32.54 -22.23 -21.27
N ASN A 230 32.76 -22.98 -22.35
CA ASN A 230 33.74 -24.08 -22.35
C ASN A 230 35.15 -23.51 -22.56
#